data_AF-A0A8B7R084-F1
#
_entry.id   AF-A0A8B7R084-F1
#
_cell.length_a   1.000
_cell.length_b   1.000
_cell.length_c   1.000
_cell.angle_alpha   90.00
_cell.angle_beta   90.00
_cell.angle_gamma   90.00
#
_symmetry.space_group_name_H-M   'P 1'
#
loop_
_entity.id
_entity.type
_entity.pdbx_description
1 polymer ?
#
loop_
_entity_poly.entity_id
_entity_poly.type
_entity_poly.pdbx_seq_one_letter_code
_entity_poly.pdbx_strand_id
1 'polypeptide(L)'
;MLFLGRTRSLQGKMAQELGEKELLRMEVEQLKKEVKNPRAPISKTGKEIKDYVEAQAGNDPLLIGIPEDKNPFKEKGACMIS
;
A
#
# COMPACT_ATOMS: atom_id res chain seq x y z
N MET A 1 -0.89 -1.49 -9.63
CA MET A 1 0.38 -1.80 -8.92
C MET A 1 0.47 -3.21 -8.34
N LEU A 2 -0.62 -3.96 -8.17
CA LEU A 2 -0.59 -5.32 -7.57
C LEU A 2 0.16 -6.39 -8.40
N PHE A 3 0.42 -6.14 -9.68
CA PHE A 3 1.14 -7.09 -10.55
C PHE A 3 2.67 -7.08 -10.38
N LEU A 4 3.29 -5.99 -9.91
CA LEU A 4 4.76 -5.92 -9.74
C LEU A 4 5.24 -6.56 -8.42
N GLY A 5 4.39 -6.65 -7.40
CA GLY A 5 4.77 -7.16 -6.08
C GLY A 5 5.00 -8.68 -6.06
N ARG A 6 4.15 -9.44 -6.77
CA ARG A 6 4.28 -10.91 -6.87
C ARG A 6 5.49 -11.36 -7.70
N THR A 7 5.83 -10.63 -8.77
CA THR A 7 6.99 -10.96 -9.62
C THR A 7 8.33 -10.68 -8.92
N ARG A 8 8.44 -9.60 -8.13
CA ARG A 8 9.67 -9.28 -7.40
C ARG A 8 10.00 -10.31 -6.31
N SER A 9 8.99 -10.84 -5.61
CA SER A 9 9.21 -11.88 -4.58
C SER A 9 9.70 -13.21 -5.18
N LEU A 10 9.19 -13.58 -6.36
CA LEU A 10 9.65 -14.78 -7.09
C LEU A 10 11.04 -14.60 -7.71
N GLN A 11 11.35 -13.41 -8.24
CA GLN A 11 12.70 -13.07 -8.74
C GLN A 11 13.74 -13.05 -7.61
N GLY A 12 13.39 -12.57 -6.42
CA GLY A 12 14.28 -12.56 -5.27
C GLY A 12 14.72 -13.95 -4.81
N LYS A 13 13.85 -14.97 -4.94
CA LYS A 13 14.21 -16.38 -4.65
C LYS A 13 15.10 -16.98 -5.73
N MET A 14 14.82 -16.72 -7.01
CA MET A 14 15.66 -17.17 -8.14
C MET A 14 17.05 -16.51 -8.15
N ALA A 15 17.15 -15.26 -7.68
CA ALA A 15 18.39 -14.51 -7.65
C ALA A 15 19.47 -15.10 -6.71
N GLN A 16 19.07 -15.89 -5.70
CA GLN A 16 20.02 -16.42 -4.70
C GLN A 16 20.91 -17.55 -5.23
N GLU A 17 20.57 -18.16 -6.37
CA GLU A 17 21.29 -19.30 -6.96
C GLU A 17 22.03 -18.96 -8.28
N LEU A 18 21.97 -17.71 -8.76
CA LEU A 18 22.50 -17.31 -10.06
C LEU A 18 23.86 -16.60 -9.93
N GLY A 19 24.73 -16.80 -10.92
CA GLY A 19 25.99 -16.06 -10.99
C GLY A 19 25.79 -14.57 -11.22
N GLU A 20 26.73 -13.74 -10.78
CA GLU A 20 26.67 -12.26 -10.85
C GLU A 20 26.29 -11.74 -12.25
N LYS A 21 26.83 -12.35 -13.31
CA LYS A 21 26.54 -11.98 -14.69
C LYS A 21 25.09 -12.20 -15.08
N GLU A 22 24.45 -13.25 -14.57
CA GLU A 22 23.07 -13.58 -14.88
C GLU A 22 22.09 -12.70 -14.11
N LEU A 23 22.43 -12.39 -12.86
CA LEU A 23 21.73 -11.38 -12.05
C LEU A 23 21.68 -10.02 -12.76
N LEU A 24 22.83 -9.53 -13.24
CA LEU A 24 22.91 -8.25 -13.95
C LEU A 24 22.11 -8.26 -15.25
N ARG A 25 22.09 -9.39 -15.98
CA ARG A 25 21.25 -9.54 -17.18
C ARG A 25 19.77 -9.42 -16.84
N MET A 26 19.33 -10.10 -15.78
CA MET A 26 17.94 -10.02 -15.31
C MET A 26 17.57 -8.60 -14.86
N GLU A 27 18.46 -7.90 -14.18
CA GLU A 27 18.25 -6.50 -13.77
C GLU A 27 18.08 -5.59 -14.98
N VAL A 28 18.97 -5.69 -15.98
CA VAL A 28 18.86 -4.90 -17.23
C VAL A 28 17.53 -5.19 -17.94
N GLU A 29 17.11 -6.45 -18.01
CA GLU A 29 15.81 -6.81 -18.60
C GLU A 29 14.62 -6.25 -17.81
N GLN A 30 14.72 -6.18 -16.48
CA GLN A 30 13.71 -5.54 -15.65
C GLN A 30 13.66 -4.03 -15.89
N LEU A 31 14.81 -3.35 -15.93
CA LEU A 31 14.89 -1.91 -16.19
C LEU A 31 14.34 -1.54 -17.57
N LYS A 32 14.62 -2.35 -18.60
CA LYS A 32 14.03 -2.19 -19.95
C LYS A 32 12.50 -2.30 -19.96
N LYS A 33 11.91 -3.04 -19.02
CA LYS A 33 10.45 -3.09 -18.85
C LYS A 33 9.94 -1.87 -18.09
N GLU A 34 10.61 -1.46 -17.00
CA GLU A 34 10.20 -0.33 -16.17
C GLU A 34 10.29 1.03 -16.87
N VAL A 35 11.24 1.20 -17.81
CA VAL A 35 11.36 2.44 -18.59
C VAL A 35 10.16 2.64 -19.53
N LYS A 36 9.61 1.55 -20.08
CA LYS A 36 8.46 1.59 -21.00
C LYS A 36 7.12 1.77 -20.28
N ASN A 37 7.10 1.78 -18.95
CA ASN A 37 5.87 1.91 -18.19
C ASN A 37 5.30 3.35 -18.31
N PRO A 38 4.10 3.53 -18.87
CA PRO A 38 3.49 4.85 -18.96
C PRO A 38 3.16 5.37 -17.56
N ARG A 39 3.52 6.63 -17.29
CA ARG A 39 3.24 7.31 -16.02
C ARG A 39 2.22 8.41 -16.24
N ALA A 40 1.24 8.51 -15.35
CA ALA A 40 0.31 9.64 -15.34
C ALA A 40 1.00 10.90 -14.77
N PRO A 41 0.59 12.11 -15.19
CA PRO A 41 1.10 13.36 -14.62
C PRO A 41 0.82 13.46 -13.12
N ILE A 42 1.81 13.95 -12.36
CA ILE A 42 1.70 14.12 -10.89
C ILE A 42 0.57 15.08 -10.53
N SER A 43 0.34 16.12 -11.34
CA SER A 43 -0.76 17.07 -11.13
C SER A 43 -2.13 16.40 -11.19
N LYS A 44 -2.30 15.39 -12.04
CA LYS A 44 -3.55 14.62 -12.16
C LYS A 44 -3.70 13.65 -10.98
N THR A 45 -2.71 12.82 -10.73
CA THR A 45 -2.79 11.79 -9.67
C THR A 45 -2.85 12.42 -8.28
N GLY A 46 -2.13 13.51 -8.05
CA GLY A 46 -2.18 14.25 -6.79
C GLY A 46 -3.57 14.83 -6.51
N LYS A 47 -4.25 15.36 -7.55
CA LYS A 47 -5.63 15.82 -7.43
C LYS A 47 -6.58 14.67 -7.10
N GLU A 48 -6.49 13.54 -7.82
CA GLU A 48 -7.35 12.37 -7.58
C GLU A 48 -7.21 11.82 -6.16
N ILE A 49 -5.97 11.75 -5.64
CA ILE A 49 -5.70 11.32 -4.26
C ILE A 49 -6.31 12.31 -3.27
N LYS A 50 -6.10 13.61 -3.47
CA LYS A 50 -6.65 14.66 -2.61
C LYS A 50 -8.17 14.59 -2.57
N ASP A 51 -8.82 14.59 -3.73
CA ASP A 51 -10.27 14.58 -3.86
C ASP A 51 -10.87 13.34 -3.16
N TYR A 52 -10.21 12.18 -3.27
CA TYR A 52 -10.62 10.96 -2.57
C TYR A 52 -10.51 11.10 -1.04
N VAL A 53 -9.38 11.60 -0.55
CA VAL A 53 -9.16 11.77 0.90
C VAL A 53 -10.17 12.76 1.48
N GLU A 54 -10.40 13.90 0.82
CA GLU A 54 -11.37 14.89 1.27
C GLU A 54 -12.80 14.34 1.30
N ALA A 55 -13.18 13.53 0.30
CA ALA A 55 -14.49 12.88 0.26
C ALA A 55 -14.70 11.86 1.39
N GLN A 56 -13.63 11.22 1.89
CA GLN A 56 -13.70 10.22 2.96
C GLN A 56 -13.42 10.79 4.35
N ALA A 57 -12.81 11.97 4.47
CA ALA A 57 -12.38 12.54 5.73
C ALA A 57 -13.52 12.68 6.76
N GLY A 58 -14.73 13.02 6.31
CA GLY A 58 -15.91 13.13 7.18
C GLY A 58 -16.43 11.80 7.72
N ASN A 59 -16.01 10.68 7.13
CA ASN A 59 -16.37 9.32 7.56
C ASN A 59 -15.24 8.64 8.34
N ASP A 60 -14.05 9.24 8.40
CA ASP A 60 -12.91 8.66 9.08
C ASP A 60 -13.05 8.84 10.60
N PRO A 61 -13.31 7.76 11.37
CA PRO A 61 -13.56 7.88 12.80
C PRO A 61 -12.34 8.36 13.59
N LEU A 62 -11.13 8.29 13.02
CA LEU A 62 -9.91 8.83 13.63
C LEU A 62 -9.78 10.35 13.43
N LEU A 63 -10.48 10.92 12.44
CA LEU A 63 -10.54 12.36 12.22
C LEU A 63 -11.73 13.00 12.93
N ILE A 64 -12.93 12.39 12.85
CA ILE A 64 -14.15 12.95 13.45
C ILE A 64 -14.36 12.54 14.92
N GLY A 65 -13.67 11.49 15.37
CA GLY A 65 -13.92 10.85 16.66
C GLY A 65 -15.05 9.82 16.61
N ILE A 66 -14.96 8.81 17.46
CA ILE A 66 -15.98 7.77 17.61
C ILE A 66 -16.86 8.12 18.82
N PRO A 67 -18.19 8.23 18.66
CA PRO A 67 -19.11 8.36 19.80
C PRO A 67 -18.92 7.20 20.77
N GLU A 68 -18.96 7.46 22.08
CA GLU A 68 -18.62 6.44 23.08
C GLU A 68 -19.43 5.15 22.91
N ASP A 69 -20.73 5.25 22.64
CA ASP A 69 -21.62 4.08 22.53
C ASP A 69 -21.37 3.23 21.27
N LYS A 70 -20.68 3.80 20.29
CA LYS A 70 -20.24 3.10 19.06
C LYS A 70 -18.78 2.67 19.14
N ASN A 71 -18.04 3.07 20.18
CA ASN A 71 -16.64 2.72 20.33
C ASN A 71 -16.49 1.28 20.85
N PRO A 72 -15.98 0.32 20.04
CA PRO A 72 -15.80 -1.05 20.49
C PRO A 72 -14.75 -1.20 21.61
N PHE A 73 -13.93 -0.16 21.84
CA PHE A 73 -12.91 -0.10 22.88
C PHE A 73 -13.31 0.81 24.06
N LYS A 74 -14.58 1.21 24.19
CA LYS A 74 -15.06 1.89 25.40
C LYS A 74 -14.79 1.02 26.62
N GLU A 75 -14.34 1.61 27.74
CA GLU A 75 -14.22 0.88 29.01
C GLU A 75 -15.58 0.26 29.36
N LYS A 76 -15.63 -1.07 29.36
CA LYS A 76 -16.75 -1.81 29.91
C LYS A 76 -16.58 -1.72 31.41
N GLY A 77 -17.48 -1.00 32.09
CA GLY A 77 -17.47 -0.89 33.55
C GLY A 77 -17.21 -2.26 34.17
N ALA A 78 -16.29 -2.29 35.14
CA ALA A 78 -15.88 -3.52 35.82
C ALA A 78 -17.12 -4.35 36.19
N CYS A 79 -17.08 -5.66 35.89
CA CYS A 79 -18.12 -6.59 36.24
C CYS A 79 -18.46 -6.45 37.74
N MET A 80 -19.62 -5.86 38.06
CA MET A 80 -20.16 -5.90 39.41
C MET A 80 -20.81 -7.26 39.61
N ILE A 81 -20.11 -8.13 40.35
CA ILE A 81 -20.71 -9.33 40.89
C ILE A 81 -21.64 -8.87 42.02
N SER A 82 -22.95 -8.96 41.78
CA SER A 82 -23.99 -8.86 42.82
C SER A 82 -24.33 -10.25 43.33
#